data_AF-A0A942P6W9-F1
#
_entry.id   AF-A0A942P6W9-F1
#
_cell.length_a   1.000
_cell.length_b   1.000
_cell.length_c   1.000
_cell.angle_alpha   90.00
_cell.angle_beta   90.00
_cell.angle_gamma   90.00
#
_symmetry.space_group_name_H-M   'P 1'
#
loop_
_entity.id
_entity.type
_entity.pdbx_description
1 polymer ?
#
loop_
_entity_poly.entity_id
_entity_poly.type
_entity_poly.pdbx_seq_one_letter_code
_entity_poly.pdbx_strand_id
1 'polypeptide(L)'
;MKKITLFLMLISMSFLASAQNTTTLQEAFLDENGRPAIREKTVPMNEDQLQDEKLTPQAPGWPKTFKRNSNYFPYRGLALADLNNDDKDEIIFSANKILYAYEGDGNLLWQRQLLKDSDWPPAVADVTGNGNPEVVVIAHDCYFSTVGHVYVVDNTGQILPGWPVNIGVSSI
;
A
#
# COMPACT_ATOMS: atom_id res chain seq x y z
N MET A 1 50.43 29.22 44.68
CA MET A 1 50.51 29.03 43.22
C MET A 1 49.88 27.68 42.87
N LYS A 2 48.63 27.67 42.40
CA LYS A 2 47.94 26.43 41.98
C LYS A 2 48.05 26.34 40.45
N LYS A 3 48.68 25.26 39.95
CA LYS A 3 48.79 24.99 38.51
C LYS A 3 47.45 24.42 38.04
N ILE A 4 46.78 25.13 37.14
CA ILE A 4 45.57 24.67 36.45
C ILE A 4 46.07 23.99 35.17
N THR A 5 45.96 22.67 35.11
CA THR A 5 46.26 21.89 33.90
C THR A 5 44.99 21.85 33.05
N LEU A 6 45.01 22.54 31.90
CA LEU A 6 43.91 22.58 30.93
C LEU A 6 44.03 21.38 29.99
N PHE A 7 43.03 20.48 30.00
CA PHE A 7 42.96 19.35 29.07
C PHE A 7 42.16 19.77 27.83
N LEU A 8 42.85 20.10 26.73
CA LEU A 8 42.20 20.28 25.43
C LEU A 8 41.90 18.90 24.84
N MET A 9 40.64 18.48 24.93
CA MET A 9 40.15 17.33 24.19
C MET A 9 39.89 17.78 22.74
N LEU A 10 40.79 17.42 21.83
CA LEU A 10 40.56 17.52 20.39
C LEU A 10 39.33 16.68 20.04
N ILE A 11 38.19 17.33 19.82
CA ILE A 11 37.05 16.72 19.12
C ILE A 11 37.51 16.55 17.68
N SER A 12 38.02 15.36 17.37
CA SER A 12 38.19 14.93 15.98
C SER A 12 36.79 14.83 15.41
N MET A 13 36.41 15.83 14.63
CA MET A 13 35.18 15.86 13.87
C MET A 13 35.31 14.76 12.81
N SER A 14 34.85 13.56 13.16
CA SER A 14 34.75 12.46 12.23
C SER A 14 33.65 12.86 11.25
N PHE A 15 34.02 13.24 10.03
CA PHE A 15 33.08 13.22 8.92
C PHE A 15 32.65 11.76 8.76
N LEU A 16 31.47 11.40 9.28
CA LEU A 16 30.75 10.26 8.74
C LEU A 16 30.43 10.63 7.30
N ALA A 17 31.20 10.07 6.36
CA ALA A 17 30.71 9.90 5.00
C ALA A 17 29.41 9.10 5.12
N SER A 18 28.27 9.72 4.80
CA SER A 18 27.03 8.97 4.68
C SER A 18 27.26 7.92 3.61
N ALA A 19 27.26 6.65 4.00
CA ALA A 19 27.14 5.58 3.03
C ALA A 19 25.81 5.83 2.32
N GLN A 20 25.87 6.24 1.04
CA GLN A 20 24.67 6.27 0.21
C GLN A 20 24.24 4.82 0.08
N ASN A 21 23.20 4.43 0.83
CA ASN A 21 22.60 3.10 0.74
C ASN A 21 22.18 2.91 -0.71
N THR A 22 22.93 2.11 -1.46
CA THR A 22 22.68 1.81 -2.87
C THR A 22 22.52 0.31 -3.00
N THR A 23 21.69 -0.13 -3.94
CA THR A 23 21.53 -1.53 -4.30
C THR A 23 21.80 -1.73 -5.78
N THR A 24 22.39 -2.87 -6.14
CA THR A 24 22.64 -3.23 -7.53
C THR A 24 21.55 -4.16 -8.01
N LEU A 25 20.85 -3.75 -9.06
CA LEU A 25 19.81 -4.54 -9.73
C LEU A 25 20.29 -4.94 -11.12
N GLN A 26 19.69 -5.98 -11.67
CA GLN A 26 19.87 -6.37 -13.07
C GLN A 26 18.66 -5.89 -13.88
N GLU A 27 18.92 -5.05 -14.87
CA GLU A 27 17.91 -4.53 -15.80
C GLU A 27 18.02 -5.28 -17.14
N ALA A 28 16.93 -5.88 -17.58
CA ALA A 28 16.85 -6.48 -18.90
C ALA A 28 16.47 -5.42 -19.94
N PHE A 29 17.15 -5.42 -21.09
CA PHE A 29 16.89 -4.50 -22.20
C PHE A 29 17.15 -5.18 -23.55
N LEU A 30 16.76 -4.55 -24.65
CA LEU A 30 17.14 -4.99 -25.99
C LEU A 30 18.40 -4.25 -26.44
N ASP A 31 19.41 -4.99 -26.90
CA ASP A 31 20.61 -4.39 -27.48
C ASP A 31 20.31 -3.70 -28.82
N GLU A 32 21.33 -3.07 -29.40
CA GLU A 32 21.24 -2.38 -30.70
C GLU A 32 20.75 -3.28 -31.85
N ASN A 33 20.78 -4.61 -31.67
CA ASN A 33 20.33 -5.61 -32.63
C ASN A 33 18.99 -6.27 -32.21
N GLY A 34 18.31 -5.72 -31.20
CA GLY A 34 17.02 -6.22 -30.73
C GLY A 34 17.09 -7.52 -29.94
N ARG A 35 18.26 -7.90 -29.41
CA ARG A 35 18.43 -9.14 -28.61
C ARG A 35 18.31 -8.84 -27.11
N PRO A 36 17.69 -9.73 -26.32
CA PRO A 36 17.66 -9.57 -24.87
C PRO A 36 19.08 -9.57 -24.28
N ALA A 37 19.37 -8.54 -23.49
CA ALA A 37 20.61 -8.35 -22.75
C ALA A 37 20.30 -7.90 -21.32
N ILE A 38 21.30 -8.02 -20.44
CA ILE A 38 21.20 -7.63 -19.03
C ILE A 38 22.31 -6.62 -18.73
N ARG A 39 21.99 -5.55 -18.01
CA ARG A 39 22.98 -4.62 -17.44
C ARG A 39 22.77 -4.46 -15.95
N GLU A 40 23.88 -4.27 -15.22
CA GLU A 40 23.83 -3.90 -13.81
C GLU A 40 23.49 -2.41 -13.70
N LYS A 41 22.48 -2.10 -12.88
CA LYS A 41 22.05 -0.74 -12.56
C LYS A 41 22.13 -0.57 -11.04
N THR A 42 23.01 0.32 -10.59
CA THR A 42 23.08 0.71 -9.18
C THR A 42 22.05 1.80 -8.91
N VAL A 43 21.16 1.57 -7.96
CA VAL A 43 20.05 2.46 -7.63
C VAL A 43 20.17 2.87 -6.15
N PRO A 44 20.05 4.17 -5.81
CA PRO A 44 19.97 4.60 -4.42
C PRO A 44 18.71 4.01 -3.75
N MET A 45 18.86 3.51 -2.53
CA MET A 45 17.77 2.98 -1.70
C MET A 45 17.07 4.07 -0.86
N ASN A 46 17.35 5.35 -1.13
CA ASN A 46 16.68 6.46 -0.46
C ASN A 46 15.42 6.82 -1.25
N GLU A 47 14.24 6.68 -0.63
CA GLU A 47 12.92 6.93 -1.23
C GLU A 47 12.81 8.32 -1.89
N ASP A 48 13.57 9.30 -1.39
CA ASP A 48 13.60 10.68 -1.90
C ASP A 48 14.12 10.80 -3.35
N GLN A 49 14.80 9.79 -3.90
CA GLN A 49 15.34 9.82 -5.27
C GLN A 49 14.61 8.90 -6.26
N LEU A 50 13.58 8.17 -5.83
CA LEU A 50 12.66 7.48 -6.74
C LEU A 50 11.62 8.44 -7.37
N GLN A 51 11.64 9.72 -6.99
CA GLN A 51 10.72 10.75 -7.50
C GLN A 51 11.09 11.28 -8.90
N ASP A 52 12.29 10.97 -9.42
CA ASP A 52 12.82 11.55 -10.67
C ASP A 52 12.80 10.61 -11.90
N GLU A 53 12.33 9.36 -11.78
CA GLU A 53 11.84 8.68 -12.98
C GLU A 53 10.56 9.43 -13.36
N LYS A 54 10.58 10.17 -14.48
CA LYS A 54 9.43 10.88 -15.06
C LYS A 54 8.19 9.98 -15.06
N LEU A 55 7.45 10.00 -13.95
CA LEU A 55 6.15 9.37 -13.88
C LEU A 55 5.32 10.07 -14.94
N THR A 56 4.69 9.30 -15.82
CA THR A 56 3.68 9.86 -16.73
C THR A 56 2.71 10.71 -15.91
N PRO A 57 2.28 11.89 -16.42
CA PRO A 57 1.31 12.71 -15.70
C PRO A 57 0.14 11.85 -15.24
N GLN A 58 -0.10 11.85 -13.93
CA GLN A 58 -1.22 11.11 -13.35
C GLN A 58 -2.49 11.95 -13.41
N ALA A 59 -3.65 11.31 -13.29
CA ALA A 59 -4.91 12.02 -13.13
C ALA A 59 -4.85 12.94 -11.88
N PRO A 60 -5.64 14.04 -11.85
CA PRO A 60 -5.76 14.87 -10.66
C PRO A 60 -6.02 14.02 -9.42
N GLY A 61 -5.38 14.38 -8.30
CA GLY A 61 -5.53 13.65 -7.04
C GLY A 61 -4.71 12.37 -6.90
N TRP A 62 -4.00 11.93 -7.95
CA TRP A 62 -3.15 10.73 -7.96
C TRP A 62 -1.66 11.05 -8.13
N PRO A 63 -0.74 10.19 -7.62
CA PRO A 63 -1.00 8.94 -6.90
C PRO A 63 -1.41 9.15 -5.44
N LYS A 64 -2.01 8.12 -4.82
CA LYS A 64 -2.22 8.03 -3.37
C LYS A 64 -1.13 7.20 -2.72
N THR A 65 -0.59 7.70 -1.61
CA THR A 65 0.48 7.02 -0.85
C THR A 65 -0.04 6.55 0.49
N PHE A 66 0.30 5.32 0.86
CA PHE A 66 -0.08 4.71 2.14
C PHE A 66 1.17 4.21 2.85
N LYS A 67 1.14 4.22 4.18
CA LYS A 67 2.20 3.60 4.97
C LYS A 67 2.25 2.12 4.61
N ARG A 68 3.40 1.65 4.15
CA ARG A 68 3.62 0.23 3.86
C ARG A 68 3.71 -0.59 5.15
N ASN A 69 3.13 -1.79 5.14
CA ASN A 69 3.39 -2.80 6.16
C ASN A 69 4.76 -3.46 5.88
N SER A 70 5.66 -3.50 6.87
CA SER A 70 7.01 -4.04 6.69
C SER A 70 7.01 -5.53 6.34
N ASN A 71 5.96 -6.25 6.74
CA ASN A 71 5.83 -7.69 6.56
C ASN A 71 4.94 -8.05 5.36
N TYR A 72 4.28 -7.06 4.76
CA TYR A 72 3.25 -7.29 3.75
C TYR A 72 3.28 -6.23 2.64
N PHE A 73 3.28 -6.68 1.39
CA PHE A 73 3.26 -5.80 0.24
C PHE A 73 1.85 -5.79 -0.39
N PRO A 74 1.11 -4.66 -0.37
CA PRO A 74 -0.21 -4.57 -0.98
C PRO A 74 -0.08 -4.63 -2.50
N TYR A 75 -0.10 -5.84 -3.08
CA TYR A 75 0.07 -6.06 -4.51
C TYR A 75 -1.14 -6.65 -5.22
N ARG A 76 -2.32 -6.79 -4.59
CA ARG A 76 -3.41 -7.52 -5.24
C ARG A 76 -4.68 -6.69 -5.36
N GLY A 77 -4.74 -6.02 -6.50
CA GLY A 77 -5.95 -5.57 -7.19
C GLY A 77 -6.77 -4.50 -6.48
N LEU A 78 -7.70 -3.98 -7.26
CA LEU A 78 -8.73 -3.03 -6.87
C LEU A 78 -10.02 -3.47 -7.55
N ALA A 79 -11.14 -2.94 -7.07
CA ALA A 79 -12.42 -3.02 -7.76
C ALA A 79 -12.82 -1.63 -8.26
N LEU A 80 -13.62 -1.63 -9.32
CA LEU A 80 -14.29 -0.45 -9.84
C LEU A 80 -15.79 -0.68 -9.73
N ALA A 81 -16.52 0.29 -9.19
CA ALA A 81 -17.98 0.28 -9.19
C ALA A 81 -18.53 1.67 -8.85
N ASP A 82 -19.63 2.03 -9.48
CA ASP A 82 -20.45 3.18 -9.10
C ASP A 82 -21.14 2.91 -7.74
N LEU A 83 -20.63 3.52 -6.67
CA LEU A 83 -21.15 3.39 -5.31
C LEU A 83 -22.17 4.49 -5.00
N ASN A 84 -22.10 5.64 -5.67
CA ASN A 84 -22.88 6.83 -5.36
C ASN A 84 -24.03 7.12 -6.37
N ASN A 85 -24.18 6.27 -7.38
CA ASN A 85 -25.11 6.37 -8.51
C ASN A 85 -24.94 7.64 -9.35
N ASP A 86 -23.69 8.05 -9.61
CA ASP A 86 -23.37 9.21 -10.47
C ASP A 86 -22.94 8.83 -11.91
N ASP A 87 -23.11 7.56 -12.29
CA ASP A 87 -22.68 6.95 -13.55
C ASP A 87 -21.14 6.95 -13.73
N LYS A 88 -20.36 7.11 -12.65
CA LYS A 88 -18.90 6.94 -12.66
C LYS A 88 -18.46 5.95 -11.60
N ASP A 89 -17.49 5.11 -11.96
CA ASP A 89 -16.96 4.13 -11.02
C ASP A 89 -16.00 4.78 -10.01
N GLU A 90 -16.17 4.42 -8.74
CA GLU A 90 -15.18 4.62 -7.69
C GLU A 90 -14.08 3.55 -7.74
N ILE A 91 -12.90 3.92 -7.24
CA ILE A 91 -11.74 3.05 -7.07
C ILE A 91 -11.70 2.50 -5.64
N ILE A 92 -11.84 1.18 -5.51
CA ILE A 92 -12.02 0.50 -4.23
C ILE A 92 -10.86 -0.46 -3.99
N PHE A 93 -10.14 -0.31 -2.88
CA PHE A 93 -9.01 -1.18 -2.55
C PHE A 93 -8.70 -1.17 -1.05
N SER A 94 -7.94 -2.17 -0.61
CA SER A 94 -7.43 -2.22 0.77
C SER A 94 -5.96 -1.82 0.82
N ALA A 95 -5.60 -1.00 1.80
CA ALA A 95 -4.22 -0.78 2.18
C ALA A 95 -4.06 -1.02 3.69
N ASN A 96 -3.29 -2.04 4.05
CA ASN A 96 -3.18 -2.57 5.41
C ASN A 96 -4.58 -2.98 5.92
N LYS A 97 -4.98 -2.42 7.07
CA LYS A 97 -6.26 -2.69 7.74
C LYS A 97 -7.37 -1.74 7.33
N ILE A 98 -7.24 -1.03 6.22
CA ILE A 98 -8.22 -0.02 5.81
C ILE A 98 -8.68 -0.34 4.40
N LEU A 99 -10.00 -0.46 4.23
CA LEU A 99 -10.67 -0.48 2.94
C LEU A 99 -11.00 0.97 2.55
N TYR A 100 -10.63 1.37 1.35
CA TYR A 100 -10.84 2.70 0.81
C TYR A 100 -11.78 2.65 -0.40
N ALA A 101 -12.59 3.68 -0.55
CA ALA A 101 -13.27 4.04 -1.79
C ALA A 101 -12.92 5.50 -2.15
N TYR A 102 -12.34 5.69 -3.32
CA TYR A 102 -12.00 7.00 -3.87
C TYR A 102 -12.78 7.26 -5.15
N GLU A 103 -13.23 8.50 -5.35
CA GLU A 103 -13.68 8.97 -6.65
C GLU A 103 -12.51 8.96 -7.65
N GLY A 104 -12.82 8.93 -8.95
CA GLY A 104 -11.81 8.92 -10.02
C GLY A 104 -10.85 10.13 -10.01
N ASP A 105 -11.28 11.25 -9.44
CA ASP A 105 -10.47 12.48 -9.27
C ASP A 105 -9.62 12.48 -7.97
N GLY A 106 -9.66 11.37 -7.22
CA GLY A 106 -8.91 11.17 -6.00
C GLY A 106 -9.56 11.75 -4.74
N ASN A 107 -10.80 12.23 -4.78
CA ASN A 107 -11.54 12.54 -3.55
C ASN A 107 -11.86 11.26 -2.78
N LEU A 108 -11.77 11.30 -1.46
CA LEU A 108 -12.14 10.16 -0.62
C LEU A 108 -13.66 10.12 -0.45
N LEU A 109 -14.31 9.07 -0.95
CA LEU A 109 -15.74 8.86 -0.71
C LEU A 109 -15.96 8.34 0.72
N TRP A 110 -15.29 7.25 1.08
CA TRP A 110 -15.27 6.72 2.45
C TRP A 110 -14.07 5.81 2.69
N GLN A 111 -13.82 5.52 3.97
CA GLN A 111 -12.89 4.49 4.40
C GLN A 111 -13.47 3.66 5.54
N ARG A 112 -13.08 2.38 5.61
CA ARG A 112 -13.49 1.45 6.66
C ARG A 112 -12.29 0.76 7.29
N GLN A 113 -12.14 0.93 8.60
CA GLN A 113 -11.21 0.16 9.41
C GLN A 113 -11.67 -1.29 9.51
N LEU A 114 -10.80 -2.20 9.10
CA LEU A 114 -10.92 -3.66 9.23
C LEU A 114 -10.19 -4.11 10.51
N LEU A 115 -10.54 -5.29 11.02
CA LEU A 115 -9.89 -5.86 12.21
C LEU A 115 -8.46 -6.28 11.90
N LYS A 116 -8.23 -6.79 10.69
CA LYS A 116 -6.99 -7.38 10.21
C LYS A 116 -6.55 -6.75 8.90
N ASP A 117 -5.36 -7.09 8.44
CA ASP A 117 -4.89 -6.63 7.13
C ASP A 117 -5.73 -7.28 6.03
N SER A 118 -6.02 -6.51 5.00
CA SER A 118 -6.67 -6.99 3.78
C SER A 118 -5.77 -6.69 2.61
N ASP A 119 -5.58 -7.72 1.80
CA ASP A 119 -4.66 -7.71 0.69
C ASP A 119 -5.19 -8.38 -0.56
N TRP A 120 -6.47 -8.72 -0.56
CA TRP A 120 -7.16 -9.29 -1.70
C TRP A 120 -7.99 -8.21 -2.40
N PRO A 121 -8.21 -8.34 -3.73
CA PRO A 121 -9.11 -7.45 -4.44
C PRO A 121 -10.50 -7.53 -3.81
N PRO A 122 -11.17 -6.40 -3.56
CA PRO A 122 -12.57 -6.41 -3.18
C PRO A 122 -13.44 -7.03 -4.26
N ALA A 123 -14.54 -7.67 -3.88
CA ALA A 123 -15.62 -8.04 -4.80
C ALA A 123 -16.80 -7.07 -4.62
N VAL A 124 -17.50 -6.74 -5.70
CA VAL A 124 -18.59 -5.76 -5.67
C VAL A 124 -19.83 -6.34 -6.36
N ALA A 125 -20.97 -6.27 -5.68
CA ALA A 125 -22.28 -6.70 -6.18
C ALA A 125 -23.41 -6.16 -5.30
N ASP A 126 -24.60 -5.95 -5.88
CA ASP A 126 -25.82 -5.73 -5.11
C ASP A 126 -26.26 -7.07 -4.49
N VAL A 127 -25.82 -7.34 -3.25
CA VAL A 127 -26.14 -8.58 -2.53
C VAL A 127 -27.39 -8.43 -1.67
N THR A 128 -27.83 -7.19 -1.44
CA THR A 128 -29.06 -6.89 -0.69
C THR A 128 -30.30 -6.79 -1.58
N GLY A 129 -30.12 -6.64 -2.89
CA GLY A 129 -31.18 -6.45 -3.88
C GLY A 129 -31.82 -5.06 -3.82
N ASN A 130 -31.11 -4.06 -3.29
CA ASN A 130 -31.64 -2.71 -3.07
C ASN A 130 -31.30 -1.73 -4.21
N GLY A 131 -30.54 -2.18 -5.22
CA GLY A 131 -30.10 -1.37 -6.35
C GLY A 131 -28.76 -0.67 -6.14
N ASN A 132 -28.18 -0.66 -4.94
CA ASN A 132 -26.83 -0.16 -4.67
C ASN A 132 -25.88 -1.35 -4.46
N PRO A 133 -24.65 -1.29 -4.99
CA PRO A 133 -23.69 -2.35 -4.77
C PRO A 133 -23.09 -2.33 -3.36
N GLU A 134 -22.90 -3.52 -2.78
CA GLU A 134 -22.06 -3.75 -1.61
C GLU A 134 -20.64 -4.17 -2.00
N VAL A 135 -19.69 -3.89 -1.11
CA VAL A 135 -18.29 -4.30 -1.20
C VAL A 135 -18.00 -5.45 -0.23
N VAL A 136 -17.47 -6.55 -0.76
CA VAL A 136 -17.04 -7.73 0.00
C VAL A 136 -15.53 -7.78 0.05
N VAL A 137 -14.97 -7.92 1.25
CA VAL A 137 -13.51 -7.99 1.45
C VAL A 137 -13.13 -9.01 2.51
N ILE A 138 -11.98 -9.65 2.34
CA ILE A 138 -11.42 -10.62 3.29
C ILE A 138 -10.24 -9.98 4.00
N ALA A 139 -10.24 -10.01 5.33
CA ALA A 139 -9.13 -9.56 6.17
C ALA A 139 -8.61 -10.71 7.05
N HIS A 140 -7.30 -10.88 7.16
CA HIS A 140 -6.67 -11.96 7.93
C HIS A 140 -5.26 -11.57 8.42
N ASP A 141 -4.73 -12.32 9.39
CA ASP A 141 -3.32 -12.19 9.78
C ASP A 141 -2.40 -12.79 8.72
N CYS A 142 -1.20 -12.21 8.58
CA CYS A 142 -0.24 -12.68 7.59
C CYS A 142 0.39 -14.04 7.96
N TYR A 143 0.75 -14.80 6.93
CA TYR A 143 1.56 -16.03 6.93
C TYR A 143 0.93 -17.29 7.53
N PHE A 144 0.19 -17.25 8.64
CA PHE A 144 -0.36 -18.46 9.30
C PHE A 144 -1.64 -18.22 10.10
N SER A 145 -2.57 -17.41 9.60
CA SER A 145 -3.81 -17.19 10.34
C SER A 145 -4.72 -18.42 10.31
N THR A 146 -5.16 -18.83 11.50
CA THR A 146 -6.30 -19.75 11.66
C THR A 146 -7.63 -19.01 11.66
N VAL A 147 -7.63 -17.67 11.56
CA VAL A 147 -8.81 -16.80 11.61
C VAL A 147 -8.72 -15.69 10.55
N GLY A 148 -9.61 -15.74 9.57
CA GLY A 148 -9.94 -14.64 8.68
C GLY A 148 -11.32 -14.07 8.99
N HIS A 149 -11.60 -12.92 8.41
CA HIS A 149 -12.86 -12.23 8.52
C HIS A 149 -13.33 -11.89 7.11
N VAL A 150 -14.55 -12.27 6.77
CA VAL A 150 -15.22 -11.78 5.58
C VAL A 150 -16.09 -10.61 6.01
N TYR A 151 -15.99 -9.49 5.33
CA TYR A 151 -16.81 -8.31 5.52
C TYR A 151 -17.74 -8.14 4.33
N VAL A 152 -18.95 -7.66 4.61
CA VAL A 152 -19.83 -7.05 3.61
C VAL A 152 -20.12 -5.63 4.09
N VAL A 153 -19.83 -4.67 3.21
CA VAL A 153 -19.89 -3.25 3.49
C VAL A 153 -20.80 -2.61 2.45
N ASP A 154 -21.73 -1.76 2.87
CA ASP A 154 -22.59 -1.02 1.92
C ASP A 154 -21.84 0.07 1.16
N ASN A 155 -22.54 0.69 0.23
CA ASN A 155 -22.02 1.75 -0.63
C ASN A 155 -21.59 3.03 0.13
N THR A 156 -21.97 3.18 1.40
CA THR A 156 -21.52 4.27 2.28
C THR A 156 -20.32 3.88 3.15
N GLY A 157 -19.83 2.64 2.98
CA GLY A 157 -18.75 2.10 3.76
C GLY A 157 -19.20 1.53 5.10
N GLN A 158 -20.48 1.40 5.42
CA GLN A 158 -20.96 0.80 6.68
C GLN A 158 -21.01 -0.73 6.59
N ILE A 159 -20.54 -1.41 7.65
CA ILE A 159 -20.59 -2.88 7.71
C ILE A 159 -22.04 -3.32 7.90
N LEU A 160 -22.50 -4.25 7.06
CA LEU A 160 -23.86 -4.77 7.14
C LEU A 160 -24.10 -5.56 8.43
N PRO A 161 -25.34 -5.58 8.96
CA PRO A 161 -25.70 -6.38 10.13
C PRO A 161 -25.34 -7.86 9.95
N GLY A 162 -24.77 -8.48 10.99
CA GLY A 162 -24.33 -9.88 10.94
C GLY A 162 -22.92 -10.09 10.37
N TRP A 163 -22.27 -9.04 9.88
CA TRP A 163 -20.88 -9.06 9.41
C TRP A 163 -19.95 -8.30 10.38
N PRO A 164 -18.65 -8.62 10.42
CA PRO A 164 -17.99 -9.67 9.66
C PRO A 164 -18.31 -11.09 10.14
N VAL A 165 -18.23 -12.04 9.22
CA VAL A 165 -18.23 -13.48 9.54
C VAL A 165 -16.78 -13.92 9.75
N ASN A 166 -16.54 -14.62 10.85
CA ASN A 166 -15.24 -15.22 11.14
C ASN A 166 -15.11 -16.53 10.37
N ILE A 167 -14.07 -16.64 9.55
CA ILE A 167 -13.69 -17.87 8.86
C ILE A 167 -12.45 -18.42 9.53
N GLY A 168 -12.52 -19.60 10.14
CA GLY A 168 -11.38 -20.20 10.79
C GLY A 168 -11.47 -21.70 10.87
N VAL A 169 -10.33 -22.36 11.06
CA VAL A 169 -10.33 -23.81 11.28
C VAL A 169 -10.86 -24.09 12.69
N SER A 170 -12.05 -24.69 12.78
CA SER A 170 -12.33 -25.56 13.92
C SER A 170 -11.34 -26.72 13.79
N SER A 171 -10.50 -26.94 14.80
CA SER A 171 -9.69 -28.15 14.90
C SER A 171 -10.58 -29.36 14.60
N ILE A 172 -10.36 -30.00 13.46
CA ILE A 172 -11.03 -31.23 13.02
C ILE A 172 -10.43 -32.41 13.78
#